data_AF-A0A2W6B1V8-F1
#
_entry.id   AF-A0A2W6B1V8-F1
#
_cell.length_a   1.000
_cell.length_b   1.000
_cell.length_c   1.000
_cell.angle_alpha   90.00
_cell.angle_beta   90.00
_cell.angle_gamma   90.00
#
_symmetry.space_group_name_H-M   'P 1'
#
loop_
_entity.id
_entity.type
_entity.pdbx_description
1 polymer ?
#
loop_
_entity_poly.entity_id
_entity_poly.type
_entity_poly.pdbx_seq_one_letter_code
_entity_poly.pdbx_strand_id
1 'polypeptide(L)'
;MAVRNARRTSATDPRPLRAFGVDIGGSGIKGAIVDIATGQLVTKRTRILTPRPSTPDAVAEVVAKLISDAGWTGLVGATFPAVIQHGVARSAANVDPSWIGTDVDACFTAATKSETDVYVLNDADAAGLA
;
A
#
# COMPACT_ATOMS: atom_id res chain seq x y z
N MET A 1 -14.77 -3.22 -17.86
CA MET A 1 -13.71 -4.23 -17.71
C MET A 1 -12.45 -3.71 -18.41
N ALA A 2 -11.49 -3.18 -17.66
CA ALA A 2 -10.19 -2.82 -18.21
C ALA A 2 -9.23 -3.98 -17.94
N VAL A 3 -8.66 -4.55 -19.00
CA VAL A 3 -7.62 -5.58 -18.93
C VAL A 3 -6.37 -4.89 -18.37
N ARG A 4 -5.98 -5.26 -17.14
CA ARG A 4 -4.82 -4.68 -16.43
C ARG A 4 -3.54 -5.17 -17.10
N ASN A 5 -2.72 -4.25 -17.61
CA ASN A 5 -1.43 -4.56 -18.25
C ASN A 5 -0.39 -4.86 -17.16
N ALA A 6 -0.21 -6.13 -16.84
CA ALA A 6 0.93 -6.57 -16.03
C ALA A 6 2.23 -6.32 -16.82
N ARG A 7 3.08 -5.40 -16.34
CA ARG A 7 4.46 -5.32 -16.84
C ARG A 7 5.14 -6.66 -16.51
N ARG A 8 5.50 -7.43 -17.54
CA ARG A 8 6.28 -8.66 -17.39
C ARG A 8 7.63 -8.33 -16.77
N THR A 9 7.88 -8.83 -15.56
CA THR A 9 9.24 -8.99 -15.05
C THR A 9 9.89 -10.15 -15.79
N SER A 10 11.04 -9.90 -16.42
CA SER A 10 11.85 -10.93 -17.08
C SER A 10 12.48 -11.84 -16.02
N ALA A 11 12.39 -13.16 -16.19
CA ALA A 11 12.90 -14.18 -15.27
C ALA A 11 14.45 -14.22 -15.14
N THR A 12 15.17 -13.26 -15.73
CA THR A 12 16.64 -13.20 -15.82
C THR A 12 17.25 -11.93 -15.22
N ASP A 13 16.48 -11.11 -14.52
CA ASP A 13 17.02 -9.93 -13.81
C ASP A 13 17.58 -10.34 -12.44
N PRO A 14 18.91 -10.30 -12.21
CA PRO A 14 19.53 -10.72 -10.95
C PRO A 14 19.34 -9.73 -9.81
N ARG A 15 18.64 -8.60 -10.03
CA ARG A 15 18.35 -7.65 -8.96
C ARG A 15 17.37 -8.29 -7.97
N PRO A 16 17.63 -8.21 -6.65
CA PRO A 16 16.68 -8.69 -5.66
C PRO A 16 15.34 -8.02 -5.93
N LEU A 17 14.30 -8.83 -6.09
CA LEU A 17 12.94 -8.33 -6.23
C LEU A 17 12.64 -7.51 -4.97
N ARG A 18 12.43 -6.21 -5.16
CA ARG A 18 12.12 -5.27 -4.10
C ARG A 18 10.74 -4.72 -4.34
N ALA A 19 10.05 -4.45 -3.25
CA ALA A 19 8.75 -3.77 -3.24
C ALA A 19 8.79 -2.65 -2.20
N PHE A 20 7.91 -1.68 -2.35
CA PHE A 20 7.66 -0.71 -1.27
C PHE A 20 6.49 -1.20 -0.43
N GLY A 21 6.75 -1.43 0.86
CA GLY A 21 5.73 -1.85 1.82
C GLY A 21 5.17 -0.65 2.56
N VAL A 22 3.85 -0.55 2.64
CA VAL A 22 3.13 0.46 3.42
C VAL A 22 2.35 -0.22 4.55
N ASP A 23 2.47 0.30 5.77
CA ASP A 23 1.72 -0.17 6.94
C ASP A 23 0.81 0.95 7.45
N ILE A 24 -0.51 0.80 7.28
CA ILE A 24 -1.52 1.82 7.62
C ILE A 24 -2.12 1.48 8.99
N GLY A 25 -1.67 2.19 10.03
CA GLY A 25 -2.26 2.10 11.37
C GLY A 25 -3.11 3.31 11.73
N GLY A 26 -3.84 3.23 12.85
CA GLY A 26 -4.68 4.34 13.35
C GLY A 26 -3.89 5.55 13.90
N SER A 27 -2.59 5.41 14.17
CA SER A 27 -1.74 6.48 14.74
C SER A 27 -0.54 6.87 13.85
N GLY A 28 -0.31 6.15 12.76
CA GLY A 28 0.73 6.47 11.81
C GLY A 28 0.70 5.53 10.62
N ILE A 29 1.14 6.06 9.49
CA ILE A 29 1.32 5.35 8.23
C ILE A 29 2.83 5.24 8.00
N LYS A 30 3.32 4.03 7.79
CA LYS A 30 4.76 3.76 7.65
C LYS A 30 5.06 3.24 6.25
N GLY A 31 6.22 3.60 5.71
CA GLY A 31 6.70 3.12 4.41
C GLY A 31 8.17 2.69 4.47
N ALA A 32 8.55 1.63 3.75
CA ALA A 32 9.93 1.20 3.56
C ALA A 32 10.10 0.34 2.30
N ILE A 33 11.32 0.31 1.75
CA ILE A 33 11.69 -0.67 0.72
C ILE A 33 11.97 -2.00 1.40
N VAL A 34 11.41 -3.08 0.87
CA VAL A 34 11.52 -4.45 1.38
C VAL A 34 12.12 -5.34 0.30
N ASP A 35 13.04 -6.22 0.70
CA ASP A 35 13.49 -7.33 -0.11
C ASP A 35 12.45 -8.45 -0.02
N ILE A 36 11.76 -8.77 -1.12
CA ILE A 36 10.61 -9.67 -1.05
C ILE A 36 11.02 -11.15 -0.91
N ALA A 37 12.29 -11.48 -1.19
CA ALA A 37 12.78 -12.85 -1.03
C ALA A 37 13.09 -13.17 0.43
N THR A 38 13.55 -12.16 1.19
CA THR A 38 13.98 -12.32 2.59
C THR A 38 13.02 -11.70 3.62
N GLY A 39 12.10 -10.83 3.18
CA GLY A 39 11.25 -10.02 4.05
C GLY A 39 11.99 -8.90 4.77
N GLN A 40 13.28 -8.70 4.52
CA GLN A 40 14.08 -7.70 5.24
C GLN A 40 13.84 -6.28 4.72
N LEU A 41 13.87 -5.31 5.63
CA LEU A 41 13.82 -3.90 5.28
C LEU A 41 15.17 -3.48 4.70
N VAL A 42 15.15 -2.98 3.47
CA VAL A 42 16.32 -2.41 2.78
C VAL A 42 16.59 -0.98 3.23
N THR A 43 15.53 -0.26 3.65
CA THR A 43 15.62 1.10 4.18
C THR A 43 15.06 1.17 5.60
N LYS A 44 15.40 2.24 6.33
CA LYS A 44 14.64 2.59 7.54
C LYS A 44 13.19 2.90 7.17
N ARG A 45 12.28 2.68 8.12
CA ARG A 45 10.87 3.06 7.98
C ARG A 45 10.73 4.57 8.11
N THR A 46 10.07 5.20 7.13
CA THR A 46 9.56 6.56 7.25
C THR A 46 8.15 6.49 7.80
N ARG A 47 7.80 7.37 8.75
CA ARG A 47 6.47 7.43 9.35
C ARG A 47 5.88 8.83 9.18
N ILE A 48 4.64 8.88 8.71
CA ILE A 48 3.80 10.08 8.73
C ILE A 48 2.61 9.80 9.67
N LEU A 49 2.12 10.81 10.39
CA LEU A 49 0.94 10.64 11.24
C LEU A 49 -0.30 10.36 10.38
N THR A 50 -1.15 9.44 10.85
CA THR A 50 -2.43 9.19 10.19
C THR A 50 -3.28 10.46 10.28
N PRO A 51 -3.85 10.94 9.16
CA PRO A 51 -4.63 12.16 9.14
C PRO A 51 -5.89 12.01 10.01
N ARG A 52 -6.40 13.15 10.47
CA ARG A 52 -7.67 13.24 11.21
C ARG A 52 -8.52 14.35 10.58
N PRO A 53 -9.66 14.02 9.94
CA PRO A 53 -10.20 12.66 9.76
C PRO A 53 -9.34 11.79 8.83
N SER A 54 -9.46 10.46 8.97
CA SER A 54 -8.71 9.47 8.18
C SER A 54 -9.49 9.03 6.93
N THR A 55 -9.96 10.00 6.14
CA THR A 55 -10.73 9.75 4.90
C THR A 55 -9.89 9.10 3.80
N PRO A 56 -10.52 8.47 2.78
CA PRO A 56 -9.83 7.93 1.61
C PRO A 56 -8.79 8.87 1.00
N ASP A 57 -9.20 10.07 0.61
CA ASP A 57 -8.32 11.04 -0.03
C ASP A 57 -7.15 11.45 0.86
N ALA A 58 -7.41 11.75 2.14
CA ALA A 58 -6.38 12.20 3.07
C ALA A 58 -5.31 11.11 3.33
N VAL A 59 -5.74 9.85 3.46
CA VAL A 59 -4.80 8.73 3.63
C VAL A 59 -4.06 8.44 2.34
N ALA A 60 -4.74 8.51 1.19
CA ALA A 60 -4.13 8.28 -0.12
C ALA A 60 -3.02 9.30 -0.44
N GLU A 61 -3.22 10.57 -0.06
CA GLU A 61 -2.16 11.60 -0.14
C GLU A 61 -0.92 11.24 0.69
N VAL A 62 -1.11 10.71 1.90
CA VAL A 62 0.01 10.27 2.76
C VAL A 62 0.73 9.07 2.14
N VAL A 63 0.00 8.10 1.59
CA VAL A 63 0.58 6.94 0.89
C VAL A 63 1.40 7.39 -0.32
N ALA A 64 0.83 8.24 -1.19
CA ALA A 64 1.53 8.80 -2.34
C ALA A 64 2.78 9.60 -1.94
N LYS A 65 2.68 10.37 -0.85
CA LYS A 65 3.83 11.10 -0.31
C LYS A 65 4.95 10.17 0.15
N LEU A 66 4.66 9.10 0.88
CA LEU A 66 5.67 8.13 1.32
C LEU A 66 6.39 7.46 0.13
N ILE A 67 5.64 7.09 -0.91
CA ILE A 67 6.19 6.48 -2.12
C ILE A 67 7.08 7.48 -2.87
N SER A 68 6.59 8.73 -3.03
CA SER A 68 7.33 9.81 -3.69
C SER A 68 8.61 10.19 -2.94
N ASP A 69 8.55 10.34 -1.62
CA ASP A 69 9.70 10.70 -0.77
C ASP A 69 10.79 9.60 -0.83
N ALA A 70 10.38 8.35 -1.06
CA ALA A 70 11.30 7.22 -1.26
C ALA A 70 11.85 7.12 -2.70
N GLY A 71 11.35 7.92 -3.64
CA GLY A 71 11.70 7.84 -5.06
C GLY A 71 11.34 6.50 -5.70
N TRP A 72 10.29 5.83 -5.20
CA TRP A 72 9.93 4.47 -5.62
C TRP A 72 8.97 4.47 -6.80
N THR A 73 9.20 3.58 -7.78
CA THR A 73 8.39 3.43 -9.01
C THR A 73 8.05 1.97 -9.36
N GLY A 74 8.28 1.04 -8.42
CA GLY A 74 7.99 -0.38 -8.56
C GLY A 74 6.71 -0.81 -7.83
N LEU A 75 6.48 -2.12 -7.68
CA LEU A 75 5.30 -2.64 -6.97
C LEU A 75 5.19 -2.11 -5.53
N VAL A 76 3.96 -1.83 -5.09
CA VAL A 76 3.64 -1.43 -3.72
C VAL A 76 2.67 -2.42 -3.11
N GLY A 77 3.00 -2.93 -1.93
CA GLY A 77 2.07 -3.65 -1.06
C GLY A 77 1.69 -2.78 0.13
N ALA A 78 0.41 -2.70 0.47
CA ALA A 78 -0.08 -1.93 1.59
C ALA A 78 -0.94 -2.78 2.53
N THR A 79 -0.75 -2.66 3.83
CA THR A 79 -1.71 -3.16 4.82
C THR A 79 -2.79 -2.11 5.06
N PHE A 80 -3.99 -2.55 5.40
CA PHE A 80 -5.10 -1.68 5.74
C PHE A 80 -5.93 -2.25 6.90
N PRO A 81 -6.35 -1.42 7.88
CA PRO A 81 -6.99 -1.89 9.12
C PRO A 81 -8.49 -2.11 8.93
N ALA A 82 -8.84 -2.93 7.93
CA ALA A 82 -10.19 -3.36 7.63
C ALA A 82 -10.20 -4.73 6.94
N VAL A 83 -11.36 -5.38 6.93
CA VAL A 83 -11.62 -6.51 6.03
C VAL A 83 -11.54 -6.00 4.59
N ILE A 84 -10.63 -6.58 3.81
CA ILE A 84 -10.45 -6.27 2.39
C ILE A 84 -10.95 -7.43 1.55
N GLN A 85 -11.82 -7.16 0.57
CA GLN A 85 -12.31 -8.16 -0.38
C GLN A 85 -12.25 -7.59 -1.79
N HIS A 86 -11.41 -8.19 -2.65
CA HIS A 86 -11.18 -7.73 -4.02
C HIS A 86 -10.80 -6.24 -4.09
N GLY A 87 -9.90 -5.79 -3.20
CA GLY A 87 -9.47 -4.38 -3.09
C GLY A 87 -10.47 -3.47 -2.36
N VAL A 88 -11.71 -3.92 -2.08
CA VAL A 88 -12.75 -3.10 -1.45
C VAL A 88 -12.77 -3.30 0.06
N ALA A 89 -12.78 -2.20 0.81
CA ALA A 89 -12.94 -2.23 2.26
C ALA A 89 -14.40 -2.55 2.65
N ARG A 90 -14.58 -3.56 3.52
CA ARG A 90 -15.88 -4.03 4.00
C ARG A 90 -16.21 -3.60 5.43
N SER A 91 -15.24 -3.03 6.13
CA SER A 91 -15.37 -2.55 7.51
C SER A 91 -14.55 -1.27 7.71
N ALA A 92 -14.81 -0.54 8.77
CA ALA A 92 -14.03 0.65 9.15
C ALA A 92 -14.02 0.84 10.67
N ALA A 93 -13.45 -0.11 11.41
CA ALA A 93 -13.49 -0.08 12.87
C ALA A 93 -12.57 1.02 13.46
N ASN A 94 -11.40 1.23 12.84
CA ASN A 94 -10.35 2.13 13.34
C ASN A 94 -9.97 3.25 12.34
N VAL A 95 -10.76 3.41 11.28
CA VAL A 95 -10.60 4.42 10.23
C VAL A 95 -11.95 5.06 9.94
N ASP A 96 -11.96 6.13 9.14
CA ASP A 96 -13.18 6.84 8.80
C ASP A 96 -14.26 5.92 8.17
N PRO A 97 -15.56 6.03 8.53
CA PRO A 97 -16.61 5.20 7.95
C PRO A 97 -16.75 5.28 6.43
N SER A 98 -16.29 6.36 5.80
CA SER A 98 -16.28 6.52 4.33
C SER A 98 -15.45 5.46 3.60
N TRP A 99 -14.61 4.70 4.31
CA TRP A 99 -13.89 3.56 3.74
C TRP A 99 -14.81 2.40 3.35
N ILE A 100 -15.97 2.22 3.99
CA ILE A 100 -16.85 1.10 3.68
C ILE A 100 -17.37 1.23 2.23
N GLY A 101 -17.03 0.26 1.39
CA GLY A 101 -17.39 0.25 -0.03
C GLY A 101 -16.37 0.96 -0.94
N THR A 102 -15.34 1.59 -0.39
CA THR A 102 -14.25 2.19 -1.17
C THR A 102 -13.33 1.10 -1.72
N ASP A 103 -13.01 1.17 -3.01
CA ASP A 103 -11.94 0.39 -3.63
C ASP A 103 -10.59 1.02 -3.26
N VAL A 104 -9.92 0.40 -2.29
CA VAL A 104 -8.69 0.91 -1.67
C VAL A 104 -7.50 0.78 -2.63
N ASP A 105 -7.43 -0.33 -3.38
CA ASP A 105 -6.41 -0.54 -4.42
C ASP A 105 -6.48 0.59 -5.45
N ALA A 106 -7.69 0.86 -5.97
CA ALA A 106 -7.89 1.90 -6.97
C ALA A 106 -7.63 3.30 -6.40
N CYS A 107 -8.07 3.57 -5.17
CA CYS A 107 -7.83 4.84 -4.48
C CYS A 107 -6.33 5.15 -4.37
N PHE A 108 -5.53 4.22 -3.88
CA PHE A 108 -4.09 4.44 -3.74
C PHE A 108 -3.34 4.44 -5.07
N THR A 109 -3.73 3.59 -6.02
CA THR A 109 -3.15 3.58 -7.37
C THR A 109 -3.46 4.89 -8.13
N ALA A 110 -4.63 5.48 -7.93
CA ALA A 110 -4.97 6.78 -8.50
C ALA A 110 -4.12 7.91 -7.88
N ALA A 111 -3.89 7.87 -6.56
CA ALA A 111 -3.08 8.87 -5.86
C ALA A 111 -1.60 8.84 -6.27
N THR A 112 -1.07 7.70 -6.71
CA THR A 112 0.27 7.58 -7.33
C THR A 112 0.29 7.96 -8.82
N LYS A 113 -0.81 8.56 -9.33
CA LYS A 113 -0.97 8.93 -10.74
C LYS A 113 -0.80 7.75 -11.70
N SER A 114 -1.15 6.53 -11.26
CA SER A 114 -1.01 5.29 -12.03
C SER A 114 0.42 4.97 -12.48
N GLU A 115 1.44 5.60 -11.87
CA GLU A 115 2.84 5.26 -12.12
C GLU A 115 3.22 3.93 -11.45
N THR A 116 2.42 3.51 -10.46
CA THR A 116 2.68 2.35 -9.62
C THR A 116 1.37 1.74 -9.16
N ASP A 117 1.24 0.42 -9.35
CA ASP A 117 0.12 -0.36 -8.84
C ASP A 117 0.27 -0.59 -7.33
N VAL A 118 -0.79 -0.33 -6.59
CA VAL A 118 -0.88 -0.56 -5.15
C VAL A 118 -1.82 -1.73 -4.88
N TYR A 119 -1.33 -2.73 -4.13
CA TYR A 119 -2.09 -3.91 -3.74
C TYR A 119 -2.32 -3.90 -2.23
N VAL A 120 -3.58 -3.95 -1.81
CA VAL A 120 -3.96 -3.82 -0.41
C VAL A 120 -4.37 -5.17 0.17
N LEU A 121 -3.90 -5.45 1.38
CA LEU A 121 -4.32 -6.58 2.20
C LEU A 121 -4.76 -6.09 3.59
N ASN A 122 -5.62 -6.86 4.25
CA ASN A 122 -5.86 -6.63 5.67
C ASN A 122 -4.54 -6.71 6.47
N ASP A 123 -4.40 -5.89 7.50
CA ASP A 123 -3.23 -5.84 8.36
C ASP A 123 -2.95 -7.14 9.15
N ALA A 124 -3.97 -7.75 9.74
CA ALA A 124 -3.83 -9.03 10.43
C ALA A 124 -3.52 -10.19 9.46
N ASP A 125 -4.14 -10.21 8.28
CA ASP A 125 -3.83 -11.20 7.23
C ASP A 125 -2.37 -11.05 6.75
N ALA A 126 -1.92 -9.82 6.50
CA ALA A 126 -0.54 -9.54 6.10
C ALA A 126 0.46 -9.96 7.19
N ALA A 127 0.15 -9.71 8.46
CA ALA A 127 0.97 -10.15 9.58
C ALA A 127 1.02 -11.68 9.71
N GLY A 128 -0.05 -12.39 9.36
CA GLY A 128 -0.08 -13.84 9.33
C GLY A 128 0.71 -14.48 8.17
N LEU A 129 0.91 -13.74 7.07
CA LEU A 129 1.71 -14.18 5.92
C LEU A 129 3.22 -13.94 6.08
N ALA A 130 3.60 -12.95 6.90
CA ALA A 130 4.99 -12.51 7.08
C ALA A 130 5.79 -13.43 8.02
#